data_AF-A0A7X7RKL8-F1
#
_entry.id   AF-A0A7X7RKL8-F1
#
_cell.length_a   1.000
_cell.length_b   1.000
_cell.length_c   1.000
_cell.angle_alpha   90.00
_cell.angle_beta   90.00
_cell.angle_gamma   90.00
#
_symmetry.space_group_name_H-M   'P 1'
#
loop_
_entity.id
_entity.type
_entity.pdbx_description
1 polymer ?
#
loop_
_entity_poly.entity_id
_entity_poly.type
_entity_poly.pdbx_seq_one_letter_code
_entity_poly.pdbx_strand_id
1 'polypeptide(L)'
;MRIAIVSDLHANLTAWKTVLADLADLKAEQIICLGDVVGYGPHPVELLESVYSVVNVTLMGNHDAAVCGRLPTDTFSPRAASAVARHRELLAPAAIEWLTRLPLTYEGPGFRCAHGEFSEPDVFHYIVAPEDALPSWRATPEQLLFVGHSHLPGIYVIGESGVPHFVEPFDFELEPGKRYLINPGSVGYPRVGDRRSSYCIYDDVSRSILFRQLPFDTASYRAAMHGVGMDDDPWVQQKAAQQHLPALRDTPKFGKVQPQPVAPRDTRTEVAPAAAAARALPFPPRRRGRLLAMSALIAGVVLISGLAAFRAGRTSSQPQLAISVPPYDPPSLAAYPLVPHDKNLLPLLPPTLDGNGRLEGWRYAFEDRSRQTFSTGLRDSKTTLLIINTSACKAQVESPLINLAGTGLRKVRMRGRIRKPEPFAGTVFYQVVLYIAAPDGSPRQVAVIPHEMRSAKRKLSPPGAERDVSIKLREQITHLRFRIEADFTGTLEIEQPFLTADLKEGRP
;
A
#
# COMPACT_ATOMS: atom_id res chain seq x y z
N MET A 1 17.15 0.21 -3.23
CA MET A 1 15.72 -0.04 -3.44
C MET A 1 15.53 -1.40 -4.05
N ARG A 2 14.61 -2.20 -3.50
CA ARG A 2 14.19 -3.46 -4.13
C ARG A 2 12.87 -3.28 -4.88
N ILE A 3 12.94 -3.46 -6.19
CA ILE A 3 11.82 -3.31 -7.11
C ILE A 3 11.41 -4.69 -7.59
N ALA A 4 10.18 -5.10 -7.31
CA ALA A 4 9.60 -6.31 -7.86
C ALA A 4 9.08 -6.04 -9.28
N ILE A 5 9.51 -6.86 -10.23
CA ILE A 5 9.03 -6.85 -11.61
C ILE A 5 8.18 -8.09 -11.81
N VAL A 6 6.88 -7.88 -11.99
CA VAL A 6 5.88 -8.94 -12.17
C VAL A 6 5.20 -8.78 -13.53
N SER A 7 4.72 -9.87 -14.12
CA SER A 7 4.04 -9.84 -15.41
C SER A 7 3.02 -10.96 -15.51
N ASP A 8 2.04 -10.80 -16.41
CA ASP A 8 1.14 -11.87 -16.84
C ASP A 8 0.44 -12.52 -15.64
N LEU A 9 -0.27 -11.69 -14.86
CA LEU A 9 -1.00 -12.10 -13.66
C LEU A 9 -2.28 -12.85 -14.03
N HIS A 10 -2.89 -12.54 -15.17
CA HIS A 10 -3.98 -13.28 -15.81
C HIS A 10 -5.09 -13.71 -14.84
N ALA A 11 -5.61 -12.76 -14.07
CA ALA A 11 -6.71 -12.97 -13.11
C ALA A 11 -6.50 -14.16 -12.14
N ASN A 12 -5.25 -14.59 -11.93
CA ASN A 12 -4.89 -15.69 -11.04
C ASN A 12 -4.60 -15.15 -9.63
N LEU A 13 -5.66 -14.88 -8.89
CA LEU A 13 -5.59 -14.34 -7.53
C LEU A 13 -4.79 -15.25 -6.57
N THR A 14 -4.81 -16.57 -6.78
CA THR A 14 -4.10 -17.52 -5.93
C THR A 14 -2.59 -17.37 -6.07
N ALA A 15 -2.10 -17.35 -7.32
CA ALA A 15 -0.69 -17.08 -7.63
C ALA A 15 -0.26 -15.69 -7.12
N TRP A 16 -1.10 -14.68 -7.34
CA TRP A 16 -0.79 -13.31 -6.94
C TRP A 16 -0.65 -13.15 -5.42
N LYS A 17 -1.53 -13.78 -4.64
CA LYS A 17 -1.42 -13.80 -3.17
C LYS A 17 -0.11 -14.44 -2.69
N THR A 18 0.32 -15.52 -3.34
CA THR A 18 1.61 -16.16 -3.05
C THR A 18 2.78 -15.23 -3.34
N VAL A 19 2.75 -14.51 -4.48
CA VAL A 19 3.78 -13.51 -4.82
C VAL A 19 3.79 -12.38 -3.80
N LEU A 20 2.64 -11.81 -3.43
CA LEU A 20 2.55 -10.74 -2.44
C LEU A 20 3.13 -11.13 -1.07
N ALA A 21 2.92 -12.38 -0.63
CA ALA A 21 3.51 -12.87 0.59
C ALA A 21 5.05 -12.92 0.52
N ASP A 22 5.61 -13.45 -0.57
CA ASP A 22 7.07 -13.48 -0.79
C ASP A 22 7.67 -12.07 -0.91
N LEU A 23 6.96 -11.13 -1.56
CA LEU A 23 7.37 -9.73 -1.67
C LEU A 23 7.41 -9.02 -0.31
N ALA A 24 6.44 -9.31 0.56
CA ALA A 24 6.43 -8.78 1.93
C ALA A 24 7.64 -9.27 2.73
N ASP A 25 7.97 -10.57 2.61
CA ASP A 25 9.13 -11.18 3.27
C ASP A 25 10.47 -10.60 2.77
N LEU A 26 10.58 -10.36 1.47
CA LEU A 26 11.74 -9.74 0.83
C LEU A 26 11.85 -8.22 1.09
N LYS A 27 10.79 -7.64 1.66
CA LYS A 27 10.65 -6.19 1.87
C LYS A 27 10.82 -5.42 0.57
N ALA A 28 10.16 -5.88 -0.49
CA ALA A 28 10.10 -5.13 -1.74
C ALA A 28 9.49 -3.75 -1.47
N GLU A 29 10.14 -2.70 -1.95
CA GLU A 29 9.74 -1.32 -1.73
C GLU A 29 8.81 -0.82 -2.83
N GLN A 30 8.92 -1.42 -4.02
CA GLN A 30 8.09 -1.11 -5.17
C GLN A 30 7.72 -2.37 -5.94
N ILE A 31 6.56 -2.34 -6.60
CA ILE A 31 6.09 -3.37 -7.52
C ILE A 31 5.74 -2.70 -8.86
N ILE A 32 6.32 -3.21 -9.93
CA ILE A 32 6.01 -2.84 -11.31
C ILE A 32 5.39 -4.07 -11.99
N CYS A 33 4.16 -3.93 -12.46
CA CYS A 33 3.46 -4.92 -13.26
C CYS A 33 3.60 -4.57 -14.76
N LEU A 34 4.14 -5.50 -15.55
CA LEU A 34 4.40 -5.30 -16.98
C LEU A 34 3.15 -5.47 -17.85
N GLY A 35 2.03 -5.90 -17.28
CA GLY A 35 0.75 -6.03 -17.99
C GLY A 35 0.13 -7.40 -17.85
N ASP A 36 -0.99 -7.57 -18.55
CA ASP A 36 -1.86 -8.73 -18.50
C ASP A 36 -2.29 -9.04 -17.06
N VAL A 37 -2.87 -8.01 -16.44
CA VAL A 37 -3.53 -8.15 -15.14
C VAL A 37 -4.77 -9.04 -15.32
N VAL A 38 -5.55 -8.76 -16.35
CA VAL A 38 -6.71 -9.58 -16.73
C VAL A 38 -6.36 -10.53 -17.88
N GLY A 39 -7.29 -11.41 -18.22
CA GLY A 39 -7.05 -12.53 -19.14
C GLY A 39 -7.00 -13.87 -18.41
N TYR A 40 -7.45 -14.93 -19.10
CA TYR A 40 -7.51 -16.33 -18.66
C TYR A 40 -8.18 -16.64 -17.30
N GLY A 41 -7.64 -16.24 -16.16
CA GLY A 41 -8.02 -16.72 -14.84
C GLY A 41 -9.43 -16.29 -14.37
N PRO A 42 -9.89 -16.83 -13.23
CA PRO A 42 -11.29 -16.73 -12.82
C PRO A 42 -11.65 -15.46 -12.04
N HIS A 43 -10.67 -14.71 -11.53
CA HIS A 43 -10.90 -13.61 -10.58
C HIS A 43 -10.39 -12.25 -11.09
N PRO A 44 -10.92 -11.72 -12.21
CA PRO A 44 -10.45 -10.47 -12.78
C PRO A 44 -10.74 -9.26 -11.89
N VAL A 45 -11.85 -9.27 -11.14
CA VAL A 45 -12.26 -8.16 -10.29
C VAL A 45 -11.33 -8.06 -9.08
N GLU A 46 -11.20 -9.15 -8.32
CA GLU A 46 -10.42 -9.19 -7.08
C GLU A 46 -8.93 -9.01 -7.35
N LEU A 47 -8.41 -9.56 -8.46
CA LEU A 47 -7.03 -9.35 -8.84
C LEU A 47 -6.77 -7.89 -9.22
N LEU A 48 -7.65 -7.27 -10.00
CA LEU A 48 -7.51 -5.86 -10.38
C LEU A 48 -7.58 -4.94 -9.16
N GLU A 49 -8.49 -5.18 -8.21
CA GLU A 49 -8.57 -4.46 -6.94
C GLU A 49 -7.28 -4.60 -6.12
N SER A 50 -6.70 -5.80 -6.09
CA SER A 50 -5.43 -6.04 -5.41
C SER A 50 -4.28 -5.32 -6.09
N VAL A 51 -4.13 -5.44 -7.41
CA VAL A 51 -3.11 -4.72 -8.20
C VAL A 51 -3.22 -3.22 -7.96
N TYR A 52 -4.44 -2.69 -8.03
CA TYR A 52 -4.71 -1.29 -7.76
C TYR A 52 -4.23 -0.82 -6.37
N SER A 53 -4.33 -1.70 -5.37
CA SER A 53 -4.01 -1.36 -3.98
C SER A 53 -2.52 -1.39 -3.65
N VAL A 54 -1.74 -2.22 -4.35
CA VAL A 54 -0.36 -2.55 -3.94
C VAL A 54 0.71 -2.36 -5.01
N VAL A 55 0.32 -2.24 -6.30
CA VAL A 55 1.26 -2.10 -7.40
C VAL A 55 1.51 -0.61 -7.70
N ASN A 56 2.79 -0.22 -7.77
CA ASN A 56 3.18 1.18 -7.96
C ASN A 56 3.03 1.62 -9.42
N VAL A 57 3.36 0.73 -10.36
CA VAL A 57 3.27 0.97 -11.81
C VAL A 57 2.64 -0.24 -12.46
N THR A 58 1.59 -0.03 -13.26
CA THR A 58 1.01 -1.08 -14.09
C THR A 58 1.05 -0.64 -15.54
N LEU A 59 1.59 -1.50 -16.41
CA LEU A 59 1.58 -1.30 -17.84
C LEU A 59 0.41 -2.01 -18.48
N MET A 60 0.06 -1.58 -19.69
CA MET A 60 -0.94 -2.24 -20.50
C MET A 60 -0.36 -3.52 -21.11
N GLY A 61 -1.00 -4.64 -20.84
CA GLY A 61 -0.82 -5.85 -21.64
C GLY A 61 -1.82 -5.98 -22.78
N ASN A 62 -1.63 -6.97 -23.64
CA ASN A 62 -2.51 -7.22 -24.79
C ASN A 62 -3.90 -7.72 -24.34
N HIS A 63 -4.00 -8.47 -23.24
CA HIS A 63 -5.30 -8.87 -22.68
C HIS A 63 -6.01 -7.68 -22.02
N ASP A 64 -5.27 -6.81 -21.34
CA ASP A 64 -5.80 -5.56 -20.79
C ASP A 64 -6.34 -4.66 -21.92
N ALA A 65 -5.56 -4.51 -23.00
CA ALA A 65 -5.93 -3.77 -24.20
C ALA A 65 -7.17 -4.37 -24.88
N ALA A 66 -7.25 -5.70 -24.95
CA ALA A 66 -8.39 -6.39 -25.53
C ALA A 66 -9.65 -6.21 -24.70
N VAL A 67 -9.58 -6.41 -23.38
CA VAL A 67 -10.73 -6.24 -22.46
C VAL A 67 -11.29 -4.82 -22.56
N CYS A 68 -10.42 -3.80 -22.62
CA CYS A 68 -10.87 -2.40 -22.73
C CYS A 68 -11.19 -1.92 -24.16
N GLY A 69 -11.11 -2.80 -25.16
CA GLY A 69 -11.52 -2.53 -26.54
C GLY A 69 -10.49 -1.77 -27.37
N ARG A 70 -9.24 -1.67 -26.92
CA ARG A 70 -8.12 -1.09 -27.69
C ARG A 70 -7.48 -2.08 -28.65
N LEU A 71 -7.68 -3.38 -28.43
CA LEU A 71 -7.16 -4.45 -29.28
C LEU A 71 -8.30 -5.41 -29.66
N PRO A 72 -8.53 -5.71 -30.95
CA PRO A 72 -9.49 -6.72 -31.35
C PRO A 72 -9.00 -8.13 -30.96
N THR A 73 -9.93 -9.04 -30.71
CA THR A 73 -9.62 -10.43 -30.32
C THR A 73 -9.56 -11.39 -31.51
N ASP A 74 -9.50 -10.88 -32.75
CA ASP A 74 -9.58 -11.71 -33.97
C ASP A 74 -8.42 -12.71 -34.09
N THR A 75 -7.26 -12.35 -33.56
CA THR A 75 -6.05 -13.19 -33.56
C THR A 75 -5.88 -13.99 -32.28
N PHE A 76 -6.80 -13.86 -31.31
CA PHE A 76 -6.71 -14.51 -30.02
C PHE A 76 -7.14 -15.97 -30.14
N SER A 77 -6.55 -16.85 -29.31
CA SER A 77 -7.08 -18.21 -29.19
C SER A 77 -8.52 -18.19 -28.66
N PRO A 78 -9.36 -19.19 -28.98
CA PRO A 78 -10.74 -19.23 -28.49
C PRO A 78 -10.86 -19.09 -26.96
N ARG A 79 -9.91 -19.68 -26.21
CA ARG A 79 -9.84 -19.56 -24.75
C ARG A 79 -9.54 -18.12 -24.32
N ALA A 80 -8.57 -17.47 -24.95
CA ALA A 80 -8.20 -16.08 -24.67
C ALA A 80 -9.36 -15.13 -24.99
N ALA A 81 -9.98 -15.27 -26.17
CA ALA A 81 -11.12 -14.45 -26.58
C ALA A 81 -12.33 -14.63 -25.65
N SER A 82 -12.64 -15.87 -25.24
CA SER A 82 -13.71 -16.15 -24.28
C SER A 82 -13.42 -15.55 -22.90
N ALA A 83 -12.18 -15.62 -22.41
CA ALA A 83 -11.79 -14.99 -21.15
C ALA A 83 -11.92 -13.46 -21.23
N VAL A 84 -11.46 -12.83 -22.32
CA VAL A 84 -11.62 -11.39 -22.55
C VAL A 84 -13.10 -10.98 -22.54
N ALA A 85 -13.96 -11.72 -23.24
CA ALA A 85 -15.39 -11.45 -23.28
C ALA A 85 -16.02 -11.53 -21.88
N ARG A 86 -15.75 -12.61 -21.15
CA ARG A 86 -16.23 -12.78 -19.76
C ARG A 86 -15.72 -11.66 -18.85
N HIS A 87 -14.43 -11.34 -18.91
CA HIS A 87 -13.84 -10.30 -18.05
C HIS A 87 -14.47 -8.94 -18.34
N ARG A 88 -14.77 -8.62 -19.61
CA ARG A 88 -15.48 -7.40 -19.97
C ARG A 88 -16.90 -7.33 -19.37
N GLU A 89 -17.58 -8.47 -19.22
CA GLU A 89 -18.90 -8.54 -18.56
C GLU A 89 -18.81 -8.38 -17.04
N LEU A 90 -17.75 -8.91 -16.42
CA LEU A 90 -17.56 -8.89 -14.97
C LEU A 90 -17.02 -7.57 -14.44
N LEU A 91 -16.18 -6.88 -15.21
CA LEU A 91 -15.52 -5.66 -14.78
C LEU A 91 -16.47 -4.46 -14.84
N ALA A 92 -16.45 -3.65 -13.78
CA ALA A 92 -17.20 -2.40 -13.74
C ALA A 92 -16.69 -1.41 -14.82
N PRO A 93 -17.54 -0.50 -15.33
CA PRO A 93 -17.14 0.44 -16.38
C PRO A 93 -15.88 1.26 -16.08
N ALA A 94 -15.67 1.71 -14.83
CA ALA A 94 -14.45 2.46 -14.52
C ALA A 94 -13.21 1.58 -14.28
N ALA A 95 -13.34 0.26 -14.11
CA ALA A 95 -12.22 -0.66 -14.25
C ALA A 95 -11.78 -0.74 -15.72
N ILE A 96 -12.74 -0.85 -16.64
CA ILE A 96 -12.48 -0.77 -18.08
C ILE A 96 -11.84 0.56 -18.46
N GLU A 97 -12.36 1.68 -17.95
CA GLU A 97 -11.80 3.02 -18.17
C GLU A 97 -10.39 3.19 -17.59
N TRP A 98 -10.07 2.51 -16.48
CA TRP A 98 -8.70 2.49 -15.95
C TRP A 98 -7.75 1.75 -16.87
N LEU A 99 -8.15 0.56 -17.37
CA LEU A 99 -7.36 -0.21 -18.32
C LEU A 99 -7.02 0.61 -19.57
N THR A 100 -7.95 1.41 -20.12
CA THR A 100 -7.66 2.22 -21.33
C THR A 100 -6.54 3.24 -21.15
N ARG A 101 -6.31 3.70 -19.90
CA ARG A 101 -5.31 4.71 -19.55
C ARG A 101 -3.94 4.14 -19.20
N LEU A 102 -3.81 2.81 -19.13
CA LEU A 102 -2.53 2.20 -18.79
C LEU A 102 -1.45 2.59 -19.82
N PRO A 103 -0.26 3.01 -19.37
CA PRO A 103 0.84 3.31 -20.27
C PRO A 103 1.37 2.01 -20.90
N LEU A 104 1.88 2.11 -22.13
CA LEU A 104 2.50 0.97 -22.82
C LEU A 104 3.94 0.72 -22.36
N THR A 105 4.61 1.78 -21.89
CA THR A 105 6.00 1.72 -21.41
C THR A 105 6.18 2.56 -20.15
N TYR A 106 7.21 2.23 -19.37
CA TYR A 106 7.64 3.00 -18.21
C TYR A 106 9.16 3.16 -18.20
N GLU A 107 9.61 4.33 -17.80
CA GLU A 107 11.03 4.68 -17.68
C GLU A 107 11.35 4.91 -16.21
N GLY A 108 12.24 4.06 -15.67
CA GLY A 108 12.80 4.19 -14.34
C GLY A 108 14.27 4.63 -14.40
N PRO A 109 14.92 4.89 -13.25
CA PRO A 109 16.33 5.26 -13.21
C PRO A 109 17.23 4.15 -13.76
N GLY A 110 17.67 4.28 -15.02
CA GLY A 110 18.58 3.34 -15.67
C GLY A 110 17.95 2.04 -16.20
N PHE A 111 16.61 1.96 -16.22
CA PHE A 111 15.89 0.83 -16.81
C PHE A 111 14.59 1.26 -17.50
N ARG A 112 14.07 0.43 -18.41
CA ARG A 112 12.72 0.58 -18.97
C ARG A 112 11.90 -0.69 -18.87
N CYS A 113 10.59 -0.53 -18.91
CA CYS A 113 9.60 -1.60 -18.85
C CYS A 113 8.60 -1.48 -20.01
N ALA A 114 8.21 -2.61 -20.59
CA ALA A 114 7.13 -2.74 -21.56
C ALA A 114 6.44 -4.12 -21.36
N HIS A 115 5.25 -4.32 -21.95
CA HIS A 115 4.64 -5.66 -21.94
C HIS A 115 5.29 -6.60 -22.96
N GLY A 116 5.32 -6.22 -24.24
CA GLY A 116 5.90 -7.03 -25.31
C GLY A 116 7.32 -6.63 -25.66
N GLU A 117 7.48 -5.39 -26.15
CA GLU A 117 8.75 -4.89 -26.71
C GLU A 117 8.76 -3.35 -26.74
N PHE A 118 9.85 -2.72 -27.20
CA PHE A 118 10.04 -1.26 -27.11
C PHE A 118 9.99 -0.49 -28.44
N SER A 119 10.12 -1.14 -29.61
CA SER A 119 10.11 -0.44 -30.91
C SER A 119 8.70 -0.06 -31.36
N GLU A 120 7.73 -0.97 -31.21
CA GLU A 120 6.31 -0.81 -31.50
C GLU A 120 5.48 -1.37 -30.31
N PRO A 121 5.49 -0.68 -29.15
CA PRO A 121 5.02 -1.26 -27.89
C PRO A 121 3.51 -1.54 -27.84
N ASP A 122 2.70 -0.93 -28.71
CA ASP A 122 1.26 -1.18 -28.86
C ASP A 122 0.92 -2.41 -29.72
N VAL A 123 1.90 -2.97 -30.43
CA VAL A 123 1.72 -4.20 -31.21
C VAL A 123 1.92 -5.46 -30.36
N PHE A 124 2.62 -5.33 -29.23
CA PHE A 124 2.91 -6.42 -28.30
C PHE A 124 3.65 -7.60 -28.96
N HIS A 125 4.69 -7.35 -29.75
CA HIS A 125 5.48 -8.45 -30.30
C HIS A 125 6.10 -9.29 -29.18
N TYR A 126 6.10 -10.60 -29.39
CA TYR A 126 6.81 -11.54 -28.53
C TYR A 126 8.32 -11.39 -28.72
N ILE A 127 9.06 -11.47 -27.62
CA ILE A 127 10.49 -11.73 -27.61
C ILE A 127 10.69 -13.16 -27.13
N VAL A 128 11.07 -14.05 -28.06
CA VAL A 128 11.28 -15.49 -27.77
C VAL A 128 12.65 -15.96 -28.22
N ALA A 129 13.19 -15.41 -29.31
CA ALA A 129 14.55 -15.63 -29.78
C ALA A 129 15.46 -14.42 -29.46
N PRO A 130 16.79 -14.62 -29.34
CA PRO A 130 17.73 -13.53 -29.07
C PRO A 130 17.63 -12.34 -30.04
N GLU A 131 17.42 -12.62 -31.32
CA GLU A 131 17.27 -11.64 -32.38
C GLU A 131 16.03 -10.75 -32.23
N ASP A 132 14.97 -11.24 -31.57
CA ASP A 132 13.74 -10.48 -31.34
C ASP A 132 13.97 -9.29 -30.39
N ALA A 133 15.04 -9.31 -29.59
CA ALA A 133 15.40 -8.22 -28.68
C ALA A 133 16.14 -7.05 -29.39
N LEU A 134 16.62 -7.25 -30.62
CA LEU A 134 17.39 -6.24 -31.36
C LEU A 134 16.62 -4.93 -31.61
N PRO A 135 15.34 -4.95 -32.06
CA PRO A 135 14.56 -3.72 -32.22
C PRO A 135 14.44 -2.94 -30.92
N SER A 136 14.19 -3.64 -29.81
CA SER A 136 14.07 -3.04 -28.48
C SER A 136 15.36 -2.37 -28.02
N TRP A 137 16.53 -3.00 -28.21
CA TRP A 137 17.82 -2.37 -27.91
C TRP A 137 18.14 -1.19 -28.84
N ARG A 138 17.67 -1.17 -30.09
CA ARG A 138 17.84 -0.01 -30.98
C ARG A 138 16.95 1.17 -30.57
N ALA A 139 15.75 0.88 -30.07
CA ALA A 139 14.77 1.90 -29.68
C ALA A 139 15.11 2.60 -28.36
N THR A 140 15.96 2.02 -27.53
CA THR A 140 16.21 2.46 -26.15
C THR A 140 17.71 2.53 -25.84
N PRO A 141 18.19 3.51 -25.05
CA PRO A 141 19.60 3.57 -24.64
C PRO A 141 19.93 2.80 -23.36
N GLU A 142 18.95 2.39 -22.57
CA GLU A 142 19.15 1.87 -21.21
C GLU A 142 19.84 0.51 -21.21
N GLN A 143 20.61 0.28 -20.15
CA GLN A 143 21.32 -0.98 -19.97
C GLN A 143 20.38 -2.14 -19.66
N LEU A 144 19.26 -1.87 -18.98
CA LEU A 144 18.36 -2.87 -18.45
C LEU A 144 16.94 -2.62 -18.97
N LEU A 145 16.37 -3.60 -19.64
CA LEU A 145 15.02 -3.59 -20.16
C LEU A 145 14.22 -4.74 -19.52
N PHE A 146 12.94 -4.53 -19.25
CA PHE A 146 12.02 -5.54 -18.76
C PHE A 146 10.86 -5.70 -19.72
N VAL A 147 10.55 -6.95 -20.07
CA VAL A 147 9.39 -7.33 -20.89
C VAL A 147 8.66 -8.52 -20.29
N GLY A 148 7.40 -8.71 -20.64
CA GLY A 148 6.56 -9.83 -20.26
C GLY A 148 6.10 -10.63 -21.47
N HIS A 149 4.79 -10.85 -21.55
CA HIS A 149 4.02 -11.36 -22.70
C HIS A 149 4.30 -12.79 -23.15
N SER A 150 5.56 -13.21 -23.32
CA SER A 150 5.91 -14.58 -23.71
C SER A 150 5.62 -15.60 -22.60
N HIS A 151 5.55 -15.14 -21.34
CA HIS A 151 5.48 -15.94 -20.12
C HIS A 151 6.71 -16.83 -19.88
N LEU A 152 7.78 -16.63 -20.65
CA LEU A 152 9.01 -17.41 -20.56
C LEU A 152 10.05 -16.62 -19.78
N PRO A 153 10.36 -16.98 -18.52
CA PRO A 153 11.40 -16.28 -17.79
C PRO A 153 12.74 -16.47 -18.51
N GLY A 154 13.51 -15.41 -18.65
CA GLY A 154 14.73 -15.47 -19.45
C GLY A 154 15.56 -14.20 -19.42
N ILE A 155 16.82 -14.34 -19.83
CA ILE A 155 17.79 -13.26 -19.92
C ILE A 155 18.26 -13.18 -21.37
N TYR A 156 17.92 -12.09 -22.04
CA TYR A 156 18.49 -11.73 -23.33
C TYR A 156 19.62 -10.74 -23.10
N VAL A 157 20.80 -11.00 -23.66
CA VAL A 157 22.00 -10.19 -23.43
C VAL A 157 22.74 -9.89 -24.72
N ILE A 158 23.22 -8.66 -24.84
CA ILE A 158 24.08 -8.21 -25.93
C ILE A 158 25.28 -7.46 -25.36
N GLY A 159 26.48 -7.74 -25.88
CA GLY A 159 27.72 -7.05 -25.52
C GLY A 159 28.35 -6.36 -26.71
N GLU A 160 29.65 -6.07 -26.63
CA GLU A 160 30.42 -5.38 -27.69
C GLU A 160 30.44 -6.11 -29.03
N SER A 161 30.25 -7.44 -29.04
CA SER A 161 30.16 -8.23 -30.28
C SER A 161 28.95 -7.89 -31.14
N GLY A 162 27.92 -7.25 -30.55
CA GLY A 162 26.64 -6.99 -31.22
C GLY A 162 25.79 -8.24 -31.49
N VAL A 163 26.23 -9.41 -31.01
CA VAL A 163 25.49 -10.67 -31.16
C VAL A 163 24.63 -10.89 -29.93
N PRO A 164 23.31 -11.05 -30.08
CA PRO A 164 22.42 -11.30 -28.96
C PRO A 164 22.45 -12.77 -28.55
N HIS A 165 22.34 -13.03 -27.24
CA HIS A 165 22.29 -14.36 -26.66
C HIS A 165 21.12 -14.51 -25.70
N PHE A 166 20.56 -15.71 -25.63
CA PHE A 166 19.62 -16.10 -24.58
C PHE A 166 20.37 -16.89 -23.50
N VAL A 167 20.05 -16.60 -22.25
CA VAL A 167 20.54 -17.31 -21.08
C VAL A 167 19.34 -17.67 -20.20
N GLU A 168 19.34 -18.91 -19.72
CA GLU A 168 18.35 -19.38 -18.75
C GLU A 168 18.35 -18.50 -17.48
N PRO A 169 17.22 -18.34 -16.79
CA PRO A 169 17.13 -17.52 -15.58
C PRO A 169 18.10 -17.95 -14.47
N PHE A 170 18.89 -17.00 -13.97
CA PHE A 170 19.68 -17.15 -12.75
C PHE A 170 19.89 -15.79 -12.10
N ASP A 171 20.24 -15.77 -10.81
CA ASP A 171 20.55 -14.52 -10.11
C ASP A 171 21.91 -13.97 -10.57
N PHE A 172 21.95 -12.69 -10.94
CA PHE A 172 23.18 -12.08 -11.45
C PHE A 172 23.26 -10.57 -11.18
N GLU A 173 24.46 -10.01 -11.28
CA GLU A 173 24.71 -8.56 -11.27
C GLU A 173 24.97 -8.06 -12.69
N LEU A 174 24.45 -6.88 -13.04
CA LEU A 174 24.63 -6.30 -14.36
C LEU A 174 26.12 -6.01 -14.62
N GLU A 175 26.66 -6.54 -15.71
CA GLU A 175 28.05 -6.32 -16.08
C GLU A 175 28.22 -5.05 -16.95
N PRO A 176 29.27 -4.25 -16.73
CA PRO A 176 29.61 -3.13 -17.62
C PRO A 176 29.78 -3.59 -19.08
N GLY A 177 29.37 -2.74 -20.03
CA GLY A 177 29.51 -3.03 -21.48
C GLY A 177 28.49 -4.04 -22.03
N LYS A 178 27.63 -4.62 -21.18
CA LYS A 178 26.51 -5.47 -21.60
C LYS A 178 25.18 -4.78 -21.40
N ARG A 179 24.22 -5.05 -22.28
CA ARG A 179 22.82 -4.65 -22.15
C ARG A 179 21.96 -5.90 -22.02
N TYR A 180 20.91 -5.79 -21.22
CA TYR A 180 20.06 -6.89 -20.81
C TYR A 180 18.61 -6.55 -21.11
N LEU A 181 17.88 -7.54 -21.60
CA LEU A 181 16.43 -7.54 -21.67
C LEU A 181 15.93 -8.77 -20.91
N ILE A 182 15.17 -8.52 -19.85
CA ILE A 182 14.80 -9.51 -18.85
C ILE A 182 13.32 -9.77 -18.96
N ASN A 183 12.97 -11.05 -19.10
CA ASN A 183 11.61 -11.52 -18.94
C ASN A 183 11.46 -12.15 -17.56
N PRO A 184 10.61 -11.63 -16.66
CA PRO A 184 10.43 -12.18 -15.32
C PRO A 184 9.62 -13.50 -15.33
N GLY A 185 9.07 -13.88 -16.48
CA GLY A 185 8.11 -14.97 -16.64
C GLY A 185 6.69 -14.50 -16.32
N SER A 186 5.82 -15.45 -15.97
CA SER A 186 4.42 -15.17 -15.64
C SER A 186 4.10 -15.51 -14.20
N VAL A 187 3.39 -14.60 -13.54
CA VAL A 187 2.83 -14.86 -12.21
C VAL A 187 1.69 -15.87 -12.29
N GLY A 188 0.73 -15.65 -13.20
CA GLY A 188 -0.57 -16.33 -13.15
C GLY A 188 -0.84 -17.37 -14.24
N TYR A 189 -0.02 -17.40 -15.29
CA TYR A 189 -0.23 -18.27 -16.45
C TYR A 189 1.10 -18.80 -16.99
N PRO A 190 1.84 -19.65 -16.26
CA PRO A 190 3.10 -20.17 -16.76
C PRO A 190 2.90 -20.95 -18.06
N ARG A 191 3.74 -20.68 -19.07
CA ARG A 191 3.78 -21.44 -20.35
C ARG A 191 4.98 -22.39 -20.43
N VAL A 192 5.83 -22.36 -19.43
CA VAL A 192 6.88 -23.35 -19.21
C VAL A 192 6.26 -24.56 -18.51
N GLY A 193 6.80 -25.76 -18.72
CA GLY A 193 6.35 -26.98 -18.05
C GLY A 193 6.54 -26.99 -16.53
N ASP A 194 6.87 -25.84 -15.93
CA ASP A 194 6.92 -25.56 -14.50
C ASP A 194 5.67 -24.77 -14.11
N ARG A 195 4.97 -25.23 -13.07
CA ARG A 195 3.69 -24.65 -12.62
C ARG A 195 3.86 -23.52 -11.61
N ARG A 196 5.09 -23.16 -11.26
CA ARG A 196 5.37 -22.11 -10.29
C ARG A 196 5.12 -20.72 -10.87
N SER A 197 4.65 -19.80 -10.04
CA SER A 197 4.61 -18.37 -10.37
C SER A 197 6.03 -17.85 -10.51
N SER A 198 6.29 -17.07 -11.54
CA SER A 198 7.60 -16.50 -11.82
C SER A 198 7.57 -14.98 -11.77
N TYR A 199 8.59 -14.38 -11.15
CA TYR A 199 8.84 -12.95 -11.20
C TYR A 199 10.33 -12.66 -10.91
N CYS A 200 10.78 -11.41 -10.95
CA CYS A 200 12.12 -11.07 -10.47
C CYS A 200 12.17 -9.82 -9.57
N ILE A 201 13.22 -9.72 -8.77
CA ILE A 201 13.58 -8.52 -8.01
C ILE A 201 14.75 -7.84 -8.70
N TYR A 202 14.63 -6.55 -8.94
CA TYR A 202 15.76 -5.68 -9.25
C TYR A 202 16.18 -4.92 -7.99
N ASP A 203 17.43 -5.11 -7.56
CA ASP A 203 18.04 -4.30 -6.50
C ASP A 203 18.91 -3.23 -7.17
N ASP A 204 18.50 -1.97 -7.06
CA ASP A 204 19.17 -0.85 -7.73
C ASP A 204 20.54 -0.51 -7.12
N VAL A 205 20.80 -0.92 -5.87
CA VAL A 205 22.04 -0.61 -5.13
C VAL A 205 23.14 -1.55 -5.60
N SER A 206 22.88 -2.87 -5.55
CA SER A 206 23.81 -3.88 -6.06
C SER A 206 23.76 -4.03 -7.58
N ARG A 207 22.76 -3.42 -8.25
CA ARG A 207 22.45 -3.64 -9.66
C ARG A 207 22.29 -5.13 -9.98
N SER A 208 21.57 -5.86 -9.12
CA SER A 208 21.36 -7.30 -9.27
C SER A 208 19.92 -7.64 -9.65
N ILE A 209 19.76 -8.68 -10.46
CA ILE A 209 18.47 -9.32 -10.75
C ILE A 209 18.40 -10.63 -9.97
N LEU A 210 17.32 -10.85 -9.22
CA LEU A 210 17.05 -12.09 -8.51
C LEU A 210 15.76 -12.71 -9.03
N PHE A 211 15.85 -13.90 -9.62
CA PHE A 211 14.68 -14.60 -10.13
C PHE A 211 13.97 -15.38 -9.04
N ARG A 212 12.65 -15.40 -9.09
CA ARG A 212 11.79 -16.01 -8.08
C ARG A 212 10.83 -16.96 -8.76
N GLN A 213 10.73 -18.18 -8.24
CA GLN A 213 9.79 -19.20 -8.71
C GLN A 213 9.10 -19.84 -7.51
N LEU A 214 7.81 -19.55 -7.37
CA LEU A 214 7.02 -19.89 -6.18
C LEU A 214 5.93 -20.91 -6.49
N PRO A 215 5.83 -22.02 -5.74
CA PRO A 215 4.67 -22.88 -5.82
C PRO A 215 3.45 -22.15 -5.24
N PHE A 216 2.30 -22.26 -5.89
CA PHE A 216 1.02 -21.80 -5.37
C PHE A 216 -0.01 -22.94 -5.40
N ASP A 217 -1.12 -22.76 -4.69
CA ASP A 217 -2.15 -23.78 -4.57
C ASP A 217 -2.95 -23.94 -5.88
N THR A 218 -2.43 -24.79 -6.76
CA THR A 218 -3.09 -25.13 -8.02
C THR A 218 -4.44 -25.82 -7.83
N ALA A 219 -4.68 -26.51 -6.71
CA ALA A 219 -5.98 -27.14 -6.46
C ALA A 219 -7.05 -26.07 -6.17
N SER A 220 -6.73 -25.08 -5.33
CA SER A 220 -7.61 -23.94 -5.08
C SER A 220 -7.85 -23.10 -6.33
N TYR A 221 -6.83 -22.91 -7.18
CA TYR A 221 -7.00 -22.24 -8.47
C TYR A 221 -7.99 -22.97 -9.39
N ARG A 222 -7.85 -24.29 -9.55
CA ARG A 222 -8.77 -25.12 -10.35
C ARG A 222 -10.19 -25.08 -9.80
N ALA A 223 -10.34 -25.21 -8.48
CA ALA A 223 -11.64 -25.14 -7.82
C ALA A 223 -12.33 -23.79 -8.10
N ALA A 224 -11.58 -22.69 -8.05
CA ALA A 224 -12.10 -21.38 -8.40
C ALA A 224 -12.53 -21.27 -9.88
N MET A 225 -11.74 -21.81 -10.81
CA MET A 225 -12.10 -21.85 -12.22
C MET A 225 -13.41 -22.63 -12.45
N HIS A 226 -13.51 -23.83 -11.89
CA HIS A 226 -14.74 -24.61 -11.99
C HIS A 226 -15.93 -23.92 -11.33
N GLY A 227 -15.71 -23.20 -10.23
CA GLY A 227 -16.74 -22.42 -9.53
C GLY A 227 -17.38 -21.32 -10.39
N VAL A 228 -16.67 -20.82 -11.41
CA VAL A 228 -17.18 -19.84 -12.38
C VAL A 228 -17.50 -20.46 -13.76
N GLY A 229 -17.58 -21.80 -13.83
CA GLY A 229 -17.91 -22.53 -15.04
C GLY A 229 -16.81 -22.53 -16.09
N MET A 230 -15.55 -22.56 -15.67
CA MET A 230 -14.37 -22.63 -16.55
C MET A 230 -13.70 -24.01 -16.49
N ASP A 231 -13.18 -24.44 -17.64
CA ASP A 231 -12.32 -25.63 -17.74
C ASP A 231 -10.90 -25.32 -17.29
N ASP A 232 -10.20 -26.33 -16.77
CA ASP A 232 -8.79 -26.24 -16.38
C ASP A 232 -7.90 -25.60 -17.47
N ASP A 233 -6.91 -24.80 -17.05
CA ASP A 233 -5.92 -24.27 -17.97
C ASP A 233 -5.00 -25.39 -18.47
N PRO A 234 -4.53 -25.35 -19.73
CA PRO A 234 -3.66 -26.39 -20.26
C PRO A 234 -2.38 -26.63 -19.44
N TRP A 235 -1.79 -25.56 -18.88
CA TRP A 235 -0.56 -25.64 -18.09
C TRP A 235 -0.75 -26.37 -16.76
N VAL A 236 -1.97 -26.39 -16.21
CA VAL A 236 -2.30 -27.09 -14.96
C VAL A 236 -2.10 -28.61 -15.12
N GLN A 237 -2.27 -29.14 -16.33
CA GLN A 237 -2.18 -30.57 -16.62
C GLN A 237 -0.76 -31.02 -17.03
N GLN A 238 0.15 -30.09 -17.34
CA GLN A 238 1.53 -30.42 -17.75
C GLN A 238 2.33 -30.96 -16.57
N LYS A 239 2.92 -32.16 -16.67
CA LYS A 239 3.80 -32.71 -15.62
C LYS A 239 4.99 -31.76 -15.41
N ALA A 240 5.24 -31.37 -14.15
CA ALA A 240 6.42 -30.59 -13.81
C ALA A 240 7.67 -31.32 -14.30
N ALA A 241 8.38 -30.74 -15.28
CA ALA A 241 9.73 -31.21 -15.59
C ALA A 241 10.58 -30.92 -14.34
N GLN A 242 11.09 -31.96 -13.68
CA GLN A 242 11.95 -31.82 -12.50
C GLN A 242 13.28 -31.19 -12.93
N GLN A 243 13.32 -29.87 -13.09
CA GLN A 243 14.57 -29.13 -13.15
C GLN A 243 15.00 -28.76 -11.73
N HIS A 244 16.27 -29.01 -11.42
CA HIS A 244 16.84 -28.92 -10.08
C HIS A 244 16.57 -27.55 -9.44
N LEU A 245 15.90 -27.58 -8.29
CA LEU A 245 15.76 -26.46 -7.37
C LEU A 245 17.14 -26.15 -6.74
N PRO A 246 17.67 -24.93 -6.86
CA PRO A 246 18.56 -24.42 -5.83
C PRO A 246 17.76 -24.38 -4.52
N ALA A 247 18.31 -24.92 -3.44
CA ALA A 247 17.67 -24.87 -2.13
C ALA A 247 17.24 -23.43 -1.79
N LEU A 248 16.09 -23.28 -1.14
CA LEU A 248 15.66 -22.03 -0.51
C LEU A 248 16.88 -21.46 0.22
N ARG A 249 17.46 -20.37 -0.29
CA ARG A 249 18.68 -19.81 0.32
C ARG A 249 18.32 -19.40 1.74
N ASP A 250 18.96 -20.06 2.71
CA ASP A 250 19.06 -19.55 4.06
C ASP A 250 19.50 -18.09 4.00
N THR A 251 18.75 -17.24 4.69
CA THR A 251 19.01 -15.82 4.99
C THR A 251 20.49 -15.44 4.87
N PRO A 252 20.88 -14.42 4.07
CA PRO A 252 22.28 -14.04 3.93
C PRO A 252 22.83 -13.58 5.29
N LYS A 253 23.65 -14.43 5.91
CA LYS A 253 24.44 -14.09 7.10
C LYS A 253 25.69 -13.34 6.66
N PHE A 254 25.65 -12.01 6.69
CA PHE A 254 26.86 -11.20 6.59
C PHE A 254 27.57 -11.19 7.95
N GLY A 255 28.47 -12.14 8.15
CA GLY A 255 29.36 -12.19 9.31
C GLY A 255 30.61 -13.01 8.97
N LYS A 256 31.80 -12.47 9.25
CA LYS A 256 33.06 -13.19 9.10
C LYS A 256 32.99 -14.50 9.90
N VAL A 257 33.30 -15.61 9.24
CA VAL A 257 33.37 -16.93 9.86
C VAL A 257 34.45 -16.92 10.94
N GLN A 258 34.06 -17.11 12.20
CA GLN A 258 34.97 -17.51 13.27
C GLN A 258 34.73 -19.00 13.59
N PRO A 259 35.77 -19.80 13.83
CA PRO A 259 35.62 -21.19 14.22
C PRO A 259 35.09 -21.31 15.66
N GLN A 260 34.08 -22.16 15.86
CA GLN A 260 33.49 -22.47 17.16
C GLN A 260 34.44 -23.32 18.03
N PRO A 261 34.52 -23.05 19.34
CA PRO A 261 34.91 -24.03 20.34
C PRO A 261 33.68 -24.64 21.04
N VAL A 262 33.83 -25.93 21.33
CA VAL A 262 32.89 -26.83 22.03
C VAL A 262 32.74 -26.44 23.51
N ALA A 263 31.52 -26.51 24.04
CA ALA A 263 31.20 -26.30 25.45
C ALA A 263 31.32 -27.59 26.29
N PRO A 264 31.56 -27.47 27.62
CA PRO A 264 30.99 -28.40 28.58
C PRO A 264 30.16 -27.73 29.70
N ARG A 265 29.03 -28.42 29.92
CA ARG A 265 27.98 -28.48 30.96
C ARG A 265 28.17 -27.87 32.38
N ASP A 266 27.06 -27.25 32.80
CA ASP A 266 26.30 -27.31 34.08
C ASP A 266 27.01 -27.47 35.44
N THR A 267 26.59 -26.65 36.41
CA THR A 267 25.86 -27.13 37.61
C THR A 267 25.20 -26.00 38.43
N ARG A 268 24.00 -26.32 38.94
CA ARG A 268 23.09 -25.70 39.94
C ARG A 268 23.78 -24.88 41.07
N THR A 269 23.11 -23.95 41.77
CA THR A 269 22.05 -24.24 42.78
C THR A 269 21.32 -22.96 43.25
N GLU A 270 20.03 -23.09 43.56
CA GLU A 270 19.14 -22.15 44.26
C GLU A 270 19.59 -21.89 45.72
N VAL A 271 19.10 -20.80 46.34
CA VAL A 271 18.34 -20.75 47.62
C VAL A 271 18.08 -19.27 48.02
N ALA A 272 16.84 -18.95 48.37
CA ALA A 272 16.40 -17.76 49.13
C ALA A 272 15.83 -18.25 50.49
N PRO A 273 15.24 -17.43 51.39
CA PRO A 273 15.37 -16.01 51.78
C PRO A 273 15.53 -15.87 53.33
N ALA A 274 15.61 -14.65 53.90
CA ALA A 274 15.16 -14.40 55.29
C ALA A 274 14.94 -12.91 55.59
N ALA A 275 14.02 -12.65 56.52
CA ALA A 275 13.33 -11.39 56.79
C ALA A 275 13.77 -10.69 58.10
N ALA A 276 13.22 -9.48 58.29
CA ALA A 276 12.64 -8.92 59.54
C ALA A 276 13.34 -7.75 60.28
N ALA A 277 12.52 -6.70 60.49
CA ALA A 277 12.32 -5.88 61.71
C ALA A 277 13.48 -5.00 62.23
N ALA A 278 13.31 -3.83 62.87
CA ALA A 278 12.19 -2.93 63.16
C ALA A 278 12.73 -1.58 63.71
N ARG A 279 11.93 -0.52 63.54
CA ARG A 279 11.70 0.69 64.37
C ARG A 279 12.74 1.20 65.39
N ALA A 280 12.95 2.53 65.37
CA ALA A 280 12.66 3.43 66.50
C ALA A 280 12.58 4.92 66.07
N LEU A 281 11.58 5.64 66.58
CA LEU A 281 11.37 7.11 66.56
C LEU A 281 11.92 7.71 67.89
N PRO A 282 12.12 9.04 68.06
CA PRO A 282 11.02 9.99 68.38
C PRO A 282 11.15 11.45 67.86
N PHE A 283 10.00 12.11 67.81
CA PHE A 283 9.64 13.52 67.50
C PHE A 283 9.83 14.48 68.72
N PRO A 284 9.32 15.75 68.79
CA PRO A 284 9.22 16.96 67.90
C PRO A 284 9.60 18.25 68.72
N PRO A 285 8.96 19.47 68.72
CA PRO A 285 7.95 20.16 67.86
C PRO A 285 8.10 21.72 67.64
N ARG A 286 7.05 22.27 66.99
CA ARG A 286 6.45 23.65 67.10
C ARG A 286 6.95 24.72 66.12
N ARG A 287 6.14 25.67 65.62
CA ARG A 287 4.68 25.99 65.61
C ARG A 287 4.53 27.19 64.66
N ARG A 288 3.35 27.33 64.03
CA ARG A 288 2.57 28.56 63.75
C ARG A 288 1.53 28.15 62.70
N GLY A 289 0.24 28.46 62.79
CA GLY A 289 -0.51 29.46 63.53
C GLY A 289 -1.61 29.88 62.56
N ARG A 290 -2.83 29.37 62.75
CA ARG A 290 -4.01 29.64 61.92
C ARG A 290 -4.57 31.03 62.16
N LEU A 291 -5.49 31.39 61.25
CA LEU A 291 -6.62 32.32 61.33
C LEU A 291 -6.40 33.62 60.56
N LEU A 292 -7.38 34.20 59.88
CA LEU A 292 -8.65 33.80 59.24
C LEU A 292 -9.12 35.11 58.58
N ALA A 293 -10.12 35.01 57.69
CA ALA A 293 -10.90 36.13 57.17
C ALA A 293 -10.16 37.04 56.15
N MET A 294 -10.77 37.49 55.06
CA MET A 294 -12.15 37.40 54.63
C MET A 294 -12.19 37.87 53.17
N SER A 295 -12.71 37.01 52.30
CA SER A 295 -13.81 37.36 51.39
C SER A 295 -13.93 38.83 50.92
N ALA A 296 -12.98 39.29 50.12
CA ALA A 296 -13.19 40.42 49.20
C ALA A 296 -12.34 40.36 47.91
N LEU A 297 -11.58 39.28 47.69
CA LEU A 297 -10.67 39.14 46.54
C LEU A 297 -11.07 38.03 45.54
N ILE A 298 -12.27 37.45 45.68
CA ILE A 298 -12.72 36.32 44.86
C ILE A 298 -13.48 36.77 43.59
N ALA A 299 -14.03 37.99 43.56
CA ALA A 299 -14.78 38.45 42.38
C ALA A 299 -13.90 39.12 41.29
N GLY A 300 -12.77 39.76 41.67
CA GLY A 300 -11.86 40.41 40.72
C GLY A 300 -10.85 39.48 40.05
N VAL A 301 -10.44 38.42 40.75
CA VAL A 301 -9.53 37.41 40.20
C VAL A 301 -10.24 36.51 39.19
N VAL A 302 -11.54 36.25 39.32
CA VAL A 302 -12.30 35.41 38.35
C VAL A 302 -12.41 36.06 36.97
N LEU A 303 -12.46 37.40 36.85
CA LEU A 303 -12.52 38.07 35.56
C LEU A 303 -11.16 38.22 34.86
N ILE A 304 -10.08 38.48 35.63
CA ILE A 304 -8.72 38.59 35.06
C ILE A 304 -8.13 37.19 34.80
N SER A 305 -8.45 36.19 35.63
CA SER A 305 -8.17 34.78 35.35
C SER A 305 -8.97 34.26 34.17
N GLY A 306 -10.21 34.75 33.96
CA GLY A 306 -11.02 34.42 32.80
C GLY A 306 -10.43 34.94 31.48
N LEU A 307 -9.86 36.16 31.48
CA LEU A 307 -9.24 36.75 30.28
C LEU A 307 -7.82 36.20 30.02
N ALA A 308 -7.07 35.88 31.07
CA ALA A 308 -5.81 35.15 30.96
C ALA A 308 -6.03 33.68 30.54
N ALA A 309 -7.10 33.01 31.01
CA ALA A 309 -7.52 31.68 30.55
C ALA A 309 -8.04 31.70 29.11
N PHE A 310 -8.66 32.80 28.65
CA PHE A 310 -9.10 32.94 27.26
C PHE A 310 -7.94 33.17 26.27
N ARG A 311 -6.85 33.83 26.70
CA ARG A 311 -5.61 33.96 25.90
C ARG A 311 -4.68 32.76 26.03
N ALA A 312 -4.53 32.16 27.21
CA ALA A 312 -3.79 30.91 27.40
C ALA A 312 -4.50 29.68 26.81
N GLY A 313 -5.83 29.74 26.62
CA GLY A 313 -6.62 28.75 25.90
C GLY A 313 -6.36 28.70 24.38
N ARG A 314 -5.50 29.57 23.83
CA ARG A 314 -4.93 29.43 22.48
C ARG A 314 -3.46 29.01 22.46
N THR A 315 -2.85 28.82 23.63
CA THR A 315 -1.54 28.19 23.81
C THR A 315 -1.66 27.03 24.81
N SER A 316 -2.79 26.31 24.77
CA SER A 316 -2.91 25.07 25.52
C SER A 316 -1.94 24.07 24.90
N SER A 317 -0.89 23.74 25.65
CA SER A 317 -0.26 22.42 25.62
C SER A 317 -1.37 21.38 25.49
N GLN A 318 -1.61 20.89 24.27
CA GLN A 318 -2.57 19.84 24.06
C GLN A 318 -2.15 18.65 24.95
N PRO A 319 -3.08 17.99 25.66
CA PRO A 319 -2.75 16.73 26.31
C PRO A 319 -2.12 15.83 25.25
N GLN A 320 -0.88 15.41 25.52
CA GLN A 320 -0.07 14.65 24.59
C GLN A 320 -0.77 13.30 24.43
N LEU A 321 -1.27 13.01 23.23
CA LEU A 321 -1.84 11.70 22.92
C LEU A 321 -0.83 10.64 23.38
N ALA A 322 -1.23 9.79 24.34
CA ALA A 322 -0.43 8.64 24.76
C ALA A 322 -0.53 7.58 23.67
N ILE A 323 0.30 7.79 22.66
CA ILE A 323 0.31 7.17 21.35
C ILE A 323 0.38 5.62 21.43
N SER A 324 -0.61 4.96 20.82
CA SER A 324 -0.48 3.60 20.27
C SER A 324 -0.33 3.68 18.74
N VAL A 325 0.51 4.58 18.27
CA VAL A 325 0.85 4.72 16.85
C VAL A 325 1.67 3.49 16.49
N PRO A 326 1.26 2.72 15.47
CA PRO A 326 2.11 1.66 14.97
C PRO A 326 3.48 2.26 14.59
N PRO A 327 4.61 1.61 14.92
CA PRO A 327 5.96 2.14 14.66
C PRO A 327 6.31 2.28 13.17
N TYR A 328 5.36 1.96 12.30
CA TYR A 328 5.53 1.87 10.86
C TYR A 328 4.72 2.96 10.16
N ASP A 329 5.41 3.80 9.41
CA ASP A 329 4.81 4.70 8.44
C ASP A 329 4.55 3.91 7.14
N PRO A 330 3.31 3.85 6.64
CA PRO A 330 3.05 3.25 5.33
C PRO A 330 3.77 4.04 4.22
N PRO A 331 4.17 3.37 3.11
CA PRO A 331 4.83 4.03 1.99
C PRO A 331 3.95 5.14 1.41
N SER A 332 4.58 6.14 0.81
CA SER A 332 3.83 7.26 0.25
C SER A 332 3.03 6.82 -0.98
N LEU A 333 1.76 7.20 -1.03
CA LEU A 333 0.88 6.94 -2.17
C LEU A 333 1.17 7.96 -3.27
N ALA A 334 1.57 7.51 -4.47
CA ALA A 334 1.74 8.41 -5.61
C ALA A 334 0.37 8.93 -6.09
N ALA A 335 0.21 10.24 -6.18
CA ALA A 335 -1.04 10.84 -6.65
C ALA A 335 -1.21 10.81 -8.18
N TYR A 336 -0.18 10.42 -8.94
CA TYR A 336 -0.26 10.17 -10.37
C TYR A 336 0.82 9.14 -10.79
N PRO A 337 0.52 8.07 -11.56
CA PRO A 337 -0.67 7.80 -12.40
C PRO A 337 -1.68 6.81 -11.76
N LEU A 338 -2.14 7.08 -10.54
CA LEU A 338 -3.13 6.28 -9.79
C LEU A 338 -4.32 7.15 -9.38
N VAL A 339 -5.34 7.24 -10.23
CA VAL A 339 -6.66 7.73 -9.81
C VAL A 339 -7.53 6.49 -9.59
N PRO A 340 -8.04 6.21 -8.37
CA PRO A 340 -8.96 5.09 -8.19
C PRO A 340 -10.26 5.37 -8.91
N HIS A 341 -11.06 4.31 -9.09
CA HIS A 341 -12.36 4.30 -9.78
C HIS A 341 -13.31 5.45 -9.37
N ASP A 342 -13.17 5.96 -8.14
CA ASP A 342 -13.95 7.04 -7.52
C ASP A 342 -13.21 8.40 -7.42
N LYS A 343 -12.00 8.48 -7.99
CA LYS A 343 -11.01 9.57 -7.87
C LYS A 343 -10.39 9.74 -6.47
N ASN A 344 -10.56 8.80 -5.55
CA ASN A 344 -10.16 8.92 -4.15
C ASN A 344 -8.68 8.61 -3.85
N LEU A 345 -7.86 9.62 -3.69
CA LEU A 345 -6.46 9.54 -3.27
C LEU A 345 -6.22 8.85 -1.91
N LEU A 346 -7.26 8.48 -1.15
CA LEU A 346 -7.14 7.74 0.12
C LEU A 346 -7.25 6.23 -0.11
N PRO A 347 -6.46 5.41 0.60
CA PRO A 347 -6.65 3.97 0.57
C PRO A 347 -8.00 3.60 1.18
N LEU A 348 -8.54 2.43 0.82
CA LEU A 348 -9.73 1.92 1.47
C LEU A 348 -9.44 1.60 2.95
N LEU A 349 -10.43 1.82 3.80
CA LEU A 349 -10.44 1.25 5.14
C LEU A 349 -10.54 -0.28 4.99
N PRO A 350 -9.71 -1.07 5.70
CA PRO A 350 -9.78 -2.52 5.61
C PRO A 350 -11.08 -3.03 6.25
N PRO A 351 -11.75 -4.05 5.68
CA PRO A 351 -13.03 -4.55 6.18
C PRO A 351 -12.92 -5.20 7.57
N THR A 352 -11.72 -5.64 7.96
CA THR A 352 -11.38 -6.18 9.29
C THR A 352 -10.02 -5.65 9.74
N LEU A 353 -9.77 -5.64 11.05
CA LEU A 353 -8.43 -5.36 11.59
C LEU A 353 -7.48 -6.54 11.31
N ASP A 354 -6.17 -6.29 11.31
CA ASP A 354 -5.17 -7.34 11.16
C ASP A 354 -5.12 -8.30 12.38
N GLY A 355 -4.31 -9.36 12.29
CA GLY A 355 -4.16 -10.34 13.38
C GLY A 355 -3.63 -9.77 14.71
N ASN A 356 -3.17 -8.51 14.71
CA ASN A 356 -2.71 -7.76 15.88
C ASN A 356 -3.72 -6.67 16.31
N GLY A 357 -4.91 -6.64 15.71
CA GLY A 357 -5.94 -5.63 15.97
C GLY A 357 -5.57 -4.23 15.47
N ARG A 358 -4.82 -4.12 14.37
CA ARG A 358 -4.40 -2.85 13.77
C ARG A 358 -5.17 -2.52 12.50
N LEU A 359 -5.31 -1.22 12.23
CA LEU A 359 -5.85 -0.71 10.97
C LEU A 359 -4.74 -0.72 9.92
N GLU A 360 -4.70 -1.74 9.07
CA GLU A 360 -3.70 -1.85 8.01
C GLU A 360 -3.73 -0.62 7.07
N GLY A 361 -2.55 -0.12 6.69
CA GLY A 361 -2.43 1.03 5.79
C GLY A 361 -2.80 2.39 6.39
N TRP A 362 -3.18 2.49 7.66
CA TRP A 362 -3.57 3.75 8.31
C TRP A 362 -2.84 3.95 9.63
N ARG A 363 -2.57 5.21 9.98
CA ARG A 363 -2.03 5.60 11.29
C ARG A 363 -3.15 5.96 12.22
N TYR A 364 -2.99 5.71 13.51
CA TYR A 364 -3.98 6.10 14.50
C TYR A 364 -3.35 6.26 15.88
N ALA A 365 -3.95 7.12 16.71
CA ALA A 365 -3.55 7.38 18.08
C ALA A 365 -4.79 7.52 18.96
N PHE A 366 -4.76 6.89 20.12
CA PHE A 366 -5.83 6.92 21.12
C PHE A 366 -5.24 7.43 22.41
N GLU A 367 -5.96 8.31 23.11
CA GLU A 367 -5.51 8.90 24.37
C GLU A 367 -5.45 7.88 25.52
N ASP A 368 -6.42 6.97 25.60
CA ASP A 368 -6.49 5.92 26.63
C ASP A 368 -7.13 4.64 26.08
N ARG A 369 -6.29 3.66 25.71
CA ARG A 369 -6.73 2.35 25.18
C ARG A 369 -7.58 1.54 26.15
N SER A 370 -7.52 1.80 27.46
CA SER A 370 -8.38 1.10 28.43
C SER A 370 -9.84 1.55 28.35
N ARG A 371 -10.10 2.70 27.72
CA ARG A 371 -11.43 3.32 27.59
C ARG A 371 -11.88 3.46 26.13
N GLN A 372 -11.03 3.07 25.19
CA GLN A 372 -11.25 3.26 23.77
C GLN A 372 -11.11 1.93 23.02
N THR A 373 -12.16 1.55 22.33
CA THR A 373 -12.13 0.43 21.39
C THR A 373 -12.38 0.95 19.99
N PHE A 374 -11.84 0.25 19.00
CA PHE A 374 -12.09 0.55 17.60
C PHE A 374 -12.18 -0.75 16.81
N SER A 375 -12.98 -0.75 15.76
CA SER A 375 -13.19 -1.89 14.87
C SER A 375 -13.56 -1.40 13.48
N THR A 376 -13.30 -2.20 12.46
CA THR A 376 -13.85 -1.99 11.13
C THR A 376 -14.99 -2.97 10.86
N GLY A 377 -15.87 -2.60 9.93
CA GLY A 377 -16.97 -3.46 9.51
C GLY A 377 -17.65 -2.93 8.27
N LEU A 378 -18.50 -3.76 7.68
CA LEU A 378 -19.31 -3.40 6.53
C LEU A 378 -20.71 -2.99 6.98
N ARG A 379 -21.15 -1.81 6.55
CA ARG A 379 -22.53 -1.36 6.70
C ARG A 379 -23.01 -0.77 5.39
N ASP A 380 -24.19 -1.19 4.92
CA ASP A 380 -24.76 -0.72 3.66
C ASP A 380 -23.77 -0.87 2.48
N SER A 381 -23.01 -1.98 2.49
CA SER A 381 -21.92 -2.30 1.54
C SER A 381 -20.75 -1.30 1.53
N LYS A 382 -20.60 -0.48 2.57
CA LYS A 382 -19.47 0.44 2.73
C LYS A 382 -18.64 0.07 3.95
N THR A 383 -17.33 0.17 3.83
CA THR A 383 -16.46 0.02 4.99
C THR A 383 -16.64 1.21 5.94
N THR A 384 -16.77 0.87 7.21
CA THR A 384 -16.91 1.81 8.31
C THR A 384 -15.86 1.55 9.37
N LEU A 385 -15.37 2.62 9.98
CA LEU A 385 -14.54 2.59 11.18
C LEU A 385 -15.39 3.02 12.37
N LEU A 386 -15.57 2.11 13.32
CA LEU A 386 -16.29 2.34 14.57
C LEU A 386 -15.28 2.62 15.68
N ILE A 387 -15.48 3.70 16.44
CA ILE A 387 -14.70 4.07 17.62
C ILE A 387 -15.66 4.27 18.78
N ILE A 388 -15.42 3.58 19.89
CA ILE A 388 -16.25 3.65 21.10
C ILE A 388 -15.37 4.12 22.25
N ASN A 389 -15.77 5.23 22.87
CA ASN A 389 -15.12 5.80 24.04
C ASN A 389 -16.07 5.71 25.26
N THR A 390 -15.64 5.04 26.33
CA THR A 390 -16.45 4.92 27.57
C THR A 390 -16.45 6.21 28.41
N SER A 391 -15.48 7.09 28.20
CA SER A 391 -15.42 8.46 28.74
C SER A 391 -14.96 9.45 27.67
N ALA A 392 -14.85 10.75 27.97
CA ALA A 392 -14.28 11.71 27.03
C ALA A 392 -12.80 11.37 26.77
N CYS A 393 -12.48 11.04 25.53
CA CYS A 393 -11.12 10.71 25.09
C CYS A 393 -10.87 11.21 23.67
N LYS A 394 -9.62 11.54 23.38
CA LYS A 394 -9.15 11.87 22.05
C LYS A 394 -8.86 10.64 21.21
N ALA A 395 -9.19 10.73 19.93
CA ALA A 395 -8.84 9.76 18.91
C ALA A 395 -8.35 10.48 17.66
N GLN A 396 -7.32 9.95 17.03
CA GLN A 396 -6.76 10.44 15.79
C GLN A 396 -6.57 9.28 14.82
N VAL A 397 -6.89 9.49 13.55
CA VAL A 397 -6.69 8.53 12.46
C VAL A 397 -6.13 9.30 11.26
N GLU A 398 -5.07 8.83 10.62
CA GLU A 398 -4.43 9.47 9.46
C GLU A 398 -4.21 8.48 8.33
N SER A 399 -4.36 8.98 7.09
CA SER A 399 -3.96 8.27 5.88
C SER A 399 -2.44 8.14 5.78
N PRO A 400 -1.92 7.28 4.88
CA PRO A 400 -0.57 7.40 4.37
C PRO A 400 -0.28 8.80 3.82
N LEU A 401 1.01 9.11 3.72
CA LEU A 401 1.45 10.32 3.04
C LEU A 401 1.14 10.19 1.55
N ILE A 402 0.50 11.18 0.95
CA ILE A 402 0.18 11.21 -0.47
C ILE A 402 1.16 12.13 -1.16
N ASN A 403 1.92 11.60 -2.12
CA ASN A 403 2.92 12.31 -2.90
C ASN A 403 2.27 12.99 -4.12
N LEU A 404 2.31 14.32 -4.11
CA LEU A 404 1.81 15.22 -5.16
C LEU A 404 2.94 15.78 -6.04
N ALA A 405 4.20 15.44 -5.78
CA ALA A 405 5.33 15.97 -6.53
C ALA A 405 5.22 15.59 -8.02
N GLY A 406 5.50 16.54 -8.91
CA GLY A 406 5.42 16.34 -10.36
C GLY A 406 3.99 16.29 -10.94
N THR A 407 2.94 16.30 -10.10
CA THR A 407 1.55 16.15 -10.59
C THR A 407 0.92 17.43 -11.14
N GLY A 408 1.45 18.61 -10.78
CA GLY A 408 0.87 19.90 -11.18
C GLY A 408 -0.52 20.21 -10.58
N LEU A 409 -1.00 19.42 -9.62
CA LEU A 409 -2.31 19.57 -9.00
C LEU A 409 -2.45 20.91 -8.26
N ARG A 410 -3.56 21.62 -8.52
CA ARG A 410 -3.86 22.92 -7.90
C ARG A 410 -5.00 22.87 -6.90
N LYS A 411 -5.71 21.73 -6.80
CA LYS A 411 -6.94 21.61 -6.02
C LYS A 411 -7.22 20.15 -5.69
N VAL A 412 -7.67 19.91 -4.47
CA VAL A 412 -8.25 18.63 -4.02
C VAL A 412 -9.63 18.88 -3.40
N ARG A 413 -10.45 17.85 -3.35
CA ARG A 413 -11.79 17.86 -2.80
C ARG A 413 -11.93 16.72 -1.81
N MET A 414 -12.13 17.06 -0.54
CA MET A 414 -12.33 16.12 0.54
C MET A 414 -13.82 15.92 0.77
N ARG A 415 -14.29 14.67 0.74
CA ARG A 415 -15.64 14.28 1.15
C ARG A 415 -15.58 13.31 2.32
N GLY A 416 -16.45 13.53 3.30
CA GLY A 416 -16.45 12.78 4.54
C GLY A 416 -17.84 12.64 5.12
N ARG A 417 -18.12 11.48 5.71
CA ARG A 417 -19.40 11.22 6.38
C ARG A 417 -19.18 10.48 7.70
N ILE A 418 -19.84 10.96 8.75
CA ILE A 418 -19.82 10.33 10.07
C ILE A 418 -21.23 10.14 10.63
N ARG A 419 -21.38 9.14 11.50
CA ARG A 419 -22.55 8.85 12.31
C ARG A 419 -22.16 8.95 13.78
N LYS A 420 -23.08 9.48 14.59
CA LYS A 420 -22.91 9.70 16.02
C LYS A 420 -24.05 9.00 16.78
N PRO A 421 -24.07 7.65 16.86
CA PRO A 421 -25.10 6.94 17.62
C PRO A 421 -25.16 7.44 19.06
N GLU A 422 -26.36 7.52 19.65
CA GLU A 422 -26.47 7.87 21.06
C GLU A 422 -25.98 6.70 21.94
N PRO A 423 -25.21 6.98 23.01
CA PRO A 423 -24.74 8.30 23.43
C PRO A 423 -23.57 8.80 22.55
N PHE A 424 -23.57 10.09 22.21
CA PHE A 424 -22.39 10.78 21.65
C PHE A 424 -22.35 12.23 22.16
N ALA A 425 -21.22 12.65 22.71
CA ALA A 425 -20.97 14.03 23.09
C ALA A 425 -19.51 14.41 22.79
N GLY A 426 -19.30 15.42 21.95
CA GLY A 426 -17.95 15.84 21.57
C GLY A 426 -17.85 16.45 20.19
N THR A 427 -16.61 16.54 19.69
CA THR A 427 -16.27 17.15 18.39
C THR A 427 -15.51 16.17 17.51
N VAL A 428 -15.63 16.34 16.19
CA VAL A 428 -14.92 15.56 15.18
C VAL A 428 -14.52 16.52 14.06
N PHE A 429 -13.25 16.47 13.66
CA PHE A 429 -12.68 17.26 12.58
C PHE A 429 -12.13 16.35 11.50
N TYR A 430 -12.44 16.69 10.26
CA TYR A 430 -11.72 16.17 9.10
C TYR A 430 -10.69 17.23 8.70
N GLN A 431 -9.45 16.82 8.51
CA GLN A 431 -8.33 17.71 8.29
C GLN A 431 -7.53 17.26 7.07
N VAL A 432 -7.05 18.23 6.30
CA VAL A 432 -5.98 18.00 5.32
C VAL A 432 -4.70 18.64 5.82
N VAL A 433 -3.68 17.83 5.99
CA VAL A 433 -2.35 18.23 6.43
C VAL A 433 -1.46 18.34 5.20
N LEU A 434 -0.83 19.49 5.00
CA LEU A 434 -0.04 19.79 3.81
C LEU A 434 1.45 19.82 4.15
N TYR A 435 2.26 19.31 3.23
CA TYR A 435 3.71 19.18 3.38
C TYR A 435 4.44 19.73 2.15
N ILE A 436 5.66 20.18 2.37
CA ILE A 436 6.64 20.50 1.32
C ILE A 436 7.85 19.57 1.46
N ALA A 437 8.59 19.36 0.38
CA ALA A 437 9.86 18.66 0.46
C ALA A 437 10.91 19.61 1.05
N ALA A 438 11.59 19.19 2.12
CA ALA A 438 12.77 19.87 2.64
C ALA A 438 13.98 19.59 1.72
N PRO A 439 15.09 20.35 1.85
CA PRO A 439 16.28 20.17 1.01
C PRO A 439 16.90 18.76 1.07
N ASP A 440 16.67 18.04 2.16
CA ASP A 440 17.10 16.65 2.37
C ASP A 440 16.10 15.61 1.82
N GLY A 441 15.04 16.06 1.14
CA GLY A 441 13.96 15.23 0.60
C GLY A 441 12.88 14.86 1.61
N SER A 442 13.02 15.20 2.89
CA SER A 442 12.05 14.84 3.93
C SER A 442 10.77 15.69 3.85
N PRO A 443 9.58 15.12 4.15
CA PRO A 443 8.34 15.88 4.14
C PRO A 443 8.23 16.77 5.38
N ARG A 444 8.19 18.09 5.19
CA ARG A 444 7.98 19.08 6.26
C ARG A 444 6.55 19.60 6.25
N GLN A 445 5.83 19.41 7.36
CA GLN A 445 4.47 19.93 7.53
C GLN A 445 4.46 21.46 7.47
N VAL A 446 3.56 22.05 6.68
CA VAL A 446 3.44 23.51 6.50
C VAL A 446 2.05 24.06 6.83
N ALA A 447 1.00 23.25 6.77
CA ALA A 447 -0.35 23.68 7.10
C ALA A 447 -1.25 22.52 7.52
N VAL A 448 -2.28 22.83 8.30
CA VAL A 448 -3.39 21.94 8.64
C VAL A 448 -4.68 22.70 8.35
N ILE A 449 -5.57 22.10 7.56
CA ILE A 449 -6.83 22.72 7.15
C ILE A 449 -7.98 21.91 7.79
N PRO A 450 -8.54 22.36 8.93
CA PRO A 450 -9.56 21.63 9.67
C PRO A 450 -10.98 21.99 9.23
N HIS A 451 -11.86 20.98 9.21
CA HIS A 451 -13.28 21.09 8.94
C HIS A 451 -14.09 20.32 9.98
N GLU A 452 -14.88 21.05 10.79
CA GLU A 452 -15.69 20.45 11.84
C GLU A 452 -16.92 19.71 11.27
N MET A 453 -17.11 18.48 11.72
CA MET A 453 -18.22 17.60 11.34
C MET A 453 -19.42 17.81 12.28
N ARG A 454 -20.35 18.69 11.88
CA ARG A 454 -21.59 19.00 12.62
C ARG A 454 -22.80 18.35 11.98
N SER A 455 -23.69 17.73 12.77
CA SER A 455 -25.01 17.28 12.30
C SER A 455 -26.01 18.43 12.43
N ALA A 456 -27.00 18.48 11.52
CA ALA A 456 -27.91 19.61 11.43
C ALA A 456 -28.91 19.71 12.59
N LYS A 457 -29.35 18.61 13.24
CA LYS A 457 -30.35 18.61 14.33
C LYS A 457 -30.20 17.40 15.28
N ARG A 458 -30.45 17.62 16.58
CA ARG A 458 -30.49 16.60 17.66
C ARG A 458 -31.75 15.71 17.52
N LYS A 459 -31.56 14.38 17.63
CA LYS A 459 -32.51 13.24 17.79
C LYS A 459 -32.43 12.20 16.66
N LEU A 460 -32.35 10.94 17.09
CA LEU A 460 -31.96 9.69 16.40
C LEU A 460 -32.19 9.59 14.87
N SER A 461 -31.14 9.06 14.23
CA SER A 461 -30.68 9.00 12.81
C SER A 461 -31.70 8.77 11.67
N PRO A 462 -31.40 9.33 10.48
CA PRO A 462 -30.59 8.61 9.49
C PRO A 462 -29.13 9.10 9.47
N PRO A 463 -28.21 8.49 8.69
CA PRO A 463 -26.78 8.81 8.74
C PRO A 463 -26.46 10.29 8.52
N GLY A 464 -25.30 10.71 9.05
CA GLY A 464 -24.42 11.55 8.23
C GLY A 464 -24.40 13.03 8.57
N ALA A 465 -23.51 13.43 9.48
CA ALA A 465 -22.84 14.70 9.25
C ALA A 465 -21.92 14.49 8.05
N GLU A 466 -22.22 15.17 6.94
CA GLU A 466 -21.43 15.13 5.71
C GLU A 466 -20.69 16.46 5.50
N ARG A 467 -19.48 16.36 4.98
CA ARG A 467 -18.68 17.48 4.50
C ARG A 467 -18.14 17.14 3.13
N ASP A 468 -18.36 18.04 2.17
CA ASP A 468 -17.69 18.06 0.87
C ASP A 468 -17.03 19.44 0.77
N VAL A 469 -15.70 19.47 0.81
CA VAL A 469 -14.93 20.71 0.83
C VAL A 469 -13.83 20.64 -0.20
N SER A 470 -13.67 21.74 -0.94
CA SER A 470 -12.53 21.89 -1.83
C SER A 470 -11.42 22.74 -1.21
N ILE A 471 -10.19 22.28 -1.41
CA ILE A 471 -8.97 22.83 -0.87
C ILE A 471 -8.05 23.17 -2.04
N LYS A 472 -7.64 24.44 -2.13
CA LYS A 472 -6.65 24.90 -3.12
C LYS A 472 -5.24 24.53 -2.63
N LEU A 473 -4.46 23.93 -3.52
CA LEU A 473 -3.07 23.60 -3.27
C LEU A 473 -2.17 24.71 -3.83
N ARG A 474 -1.15 25.11 -3.06
CA ARG A 474 -0.07 25.98 -3.55
C ARG A 474 0.93 25.14 -4.34
N GLU A 475 1.61 25.73 -5.31
CA GLU A 475 2.56 25.01 -6.19
C GLU A 475 3.70 24.32 -5.42
N GLN A 476 4.08 24.85 -4.26
CA GLN A 476 5.13 24.29 -3.40
C GLN A 476 4.71 23.03 -2.62
N ILE A 477 3.42 22.66 -2.59
CA ILE A 477 2.95 21.50 -1.83
C ILE A 477 3.33 20.24 -2.58
N THR A 478 4.17 19.42 -1.95
CA THR A 478 4.66 18.17 -2.54
C THR A 478 3.96 16.95 -1.96
N HIS A 479 3.41 17.03 -0.75
CA HIS A 479 2.66 15.93 -0.16
C HIS A 479 1.48 16.42 0.67
N LEU A 480 0.51 15.53 0.92
CA LEU A 480 -0.58 15.77 1.85
C LEU A 480 -0.93 14.52 2.67
N ARG A 481 -1.68 14.70 3.76
CA ARG A 481 -2.39 13.64 4.47
C ARG A 481 -3.82 14.02 4.76
N PHE A 482 -4.68 13.03 4.81
CA PHE A 482 -5.99 13.15 5.41
C PHE A 482 -5.93 12.70 6.87
N ARG A 483 -6.54 13.47 7.76
CA ARG A 483 -6.56 13.19 9.20
C ARG A 483 -7.97 13.40 9.75
N ILE A 484 -8.42 12.46 10.57
CA ILE A 484 -9.59 12.58 11.43
C ILE A 484 -9.09 12.81 12.85
N GLU A 485 -9.58 13.85 13.50
CA GLU A 485 -9.31 14.15 14.90
C GLU A 485 -10.63 14.29 15.65
N ALA A 486 -10.81 13.55 16.72
CA ALA A 486 -12.04 13.53 17.50
C ALA A 486 -11.74 13.62 18.99
N ASP A 487 -12.59 14.33 19.72
CA ASP A 487 -12.60 14.42 21.18
C ASP A 487 -14.04 14.25 21.64
N PHE A 488 -14.37 13.05 22.14
CA PHE A 488 -15.76 12.68 22.41
C PHE A 488 -15.91 11.56 23.44
N THR A 489 -17.11 11.47 24.00
CA THR A 489 -17.64 10.32 24.75
C THR A 489 -18.71 9.63 23.92
N GLY A 490 -18.76 8.29 23.97
CA GLY A 490 -19.81 7.50 23.33
C GLY A 490 -19.35 6.84 22.04
N THR A 491 -20.22 6.75 21.03
CA THR A 491 -19.96 6.00 19.78
C THR A 491 -19.81 6.93 18.58
N LEU A 492 -18.72 6.78 17.84
CA LEU A 492 -18.45 7.45 16.57
C LEU A 492 -18.27 6.40 15.48
N GLU A 493 -18.99 6.55 14.38
CA GLU A 493 -18.87 5.70 13.21
C GLU A 493 -18.50 6.57 12.01
N ILE A 494 -17.45 6.17 11.31
CA ILE A 494 -16.82 6.90 10.21
C ILE A 494 -17.01 6.06 8.96
N GLU A 495 -17.67 6.59 7.94
CA GLU A 495 -17.74 5.95 6.62
C GLU A 495 -16.44 6.24 5.86
N GLN A 496 -16.06 5.36 4.91
CA GLN A 496 -14.92 5.57 4.02
C GLN A 496 -14.81 7.04 3.57
N PRO A 497 -13.73 7.76 3.94
CA PRO A 497 -13.51 9.11 3.49
C PRO A 497 -13.02 9.12 2.03
N PHE A 498 -13.26 10.24 1.36
CA PHE A 498 -12.82 10.48 -0.01
C PHE A 498 -11.96 11.74 -0.10
N LEU A 499 -10.86 11.68 -0.84
CA LEU A 499 -10.06 12.83 -1.21
C LEU A 499 -9.79 12.78 -2.71
N THR A 500 -10.46 13.62 -3.48
CA THR A 500 -10.38 13.60 -4.94
C THR A 500 -9.55 14.75 -5.49
N ALA A 501 -8.87 14.55 -6.61
CA ALA A 501 -8.23 15.62 -7.36
C ALA A 501 -9.17 16.11 -8.47
N ASP A 502 -9.45 17.42 -8.54
CA ASP A 502 -10.20 18.00 -9.66
C ASP A 502 -9.23 18.22 -10.84
N LEU A 503 -9.46 17.53 -11.96
CA LEU A 503 -8.90 17.93 -13.25
C LEU A 503 -9.59 19.23 -13.69
N LYS A 504 -8.84 20.19 -14.26
CA LYS A 504 -9.47 21.27 -15.01
C LYS A 504 -10.24 20.62 -16.16
N GLU A 505 -11.57 20.69 -16.13
CA GLU A 505 -12.37 20.47 -17.34
C GLU A 505 -11.90 21.50 -18.38
N GLY A 506 -11.37 21.01 -19.49
CA GLY A 506 -10.99 21.81 -20.65
C GLY A 506 -9.49 22.03 -20.83
N ARG A 507 -8.83 21.09 -21.53
CA ARG A 507 -8.51 21.22 -22.97
C ARG A 507 -7.94 19.87 -23.45
N PRO A 508 -8.16 19.52 -24.73
CA PRO A 508 -7.97 18.17 -25.27
C PRO A 508 -6.55 17.64 -25.13
#